data_AF-A0A9W8TL68-F1
#
_entry.id   AF-A0A9W8TL68-F1
#
_cell.length_a   1.000
_cell.length_b   1.000
_cell.length_c   1.000
_cell.angle_alpha   90.00
_cell.angle_beta   90.00
_cell.angle_gamma   90.00
#
_symmetry.space_group_name_H-M   'P 1'
#
loop_
_entity.id
_entity.type
_entity.pdbx_description
1 polymer ?
#
loop_
_entity_poly.entity_id
_entity_poly.type
_entity_poly.pdbx_seq_one_letter_code
_entity_poly.pdbx_strand_id
1 'polypeptide(L)'
;MLTGLAPGTTYYYKITSTNSTVGHFLSPRPAGDTGAFSFNAVIDLGVYGADGYTIASNKAKRDTIPMIDPSLNHTTIGRLANTIDDYEFVVHPGDLAYADDWLLKPKNLFDGTDAYAAIIEQFFGQLAPISGRKPYMVGPGNHEANCQEIPYV
;
A
#
# COMPACT_ATOMS: atom_id res chain seq x y z
N MET A 1 -11.82 -16.32 7.98
CA MET A 1 -12.83 -15.26 8.21
C MET A 1 -13.10 -15.17 9.70
N LEU A 2 -13.06 -13.98 10.28
CA LEU A 2 -13.40 -13.74 11.68
C LEU A 2 -14.86 -13.28 11.75
N THR A 3 -15.68 -13.92 12.60
CA THR A 3 -17.11 -13.61 12.74
C THR A 3 -17.46 -13.38 14.22
N GLY A 4 -18.60 -12.73 14.48
CA GLY A 4 -19.06 -12.50 15.86
C GLY A 4 -18.23 -11.48 16.65
N LEU A 5 -17.56 -10.55 15.97
CA LEU A 5 -16.78 -9.50 16.62
C LEU A 5 -17.73 -8.48 17.27
N ALA A 6 -17.48 -8.13 18.54
CA ALA A 6 -18.12 -7.00 19.19
C ALA A 6 -17.68 -5.69 18.48
N PRO A 7 -18.57 -4.71 18.26
CA PRO A 7 -18.20 -3.45 17.61
C PRO A 7 -17.15 -2.66 18.41
N GLY A 8 -16.31 -1.88 17.73
CA GLY A 8 -15.35 -0.96 18.37
C GLY A 8 -14.42 -1.61 19.40
N THR A 9 -14.06 -2.88 19.20
CA THR A 9 -13.32 -3.71 20.15
C THR A 9 -11.97 -4.11 19.58
N THR A 10 -10.90 -3.96 20.38
CA THR A 10 -9.56 -4.41 19.99
C THR A 10 -9.45 -5.92 20.09
N TYR A 11 -9.15 -6.56 18.96
CA TYR A 11 -8.87 -7.99 18.87
C TYR A 11 -7.39 -8.22 18.59
N TYR A 12 -6.83 -9.24 19.25
CA TYR A 12 -5.48 -9.73 18.98
C TYR A 12 -5.55 -10.96 18.09
N TYR A 13 -4.63 -11.07 17.14
CA TYR A 13 -4.56 -12.20 16.23
C TYR A 13 -3.11 -12.58 15.97
N LYS A 14 -2.88 -13.83 15.55
CA LYS A 14 -1.57 -14.31 15.09
C LYS A 14 -1.78 -15.19 13.88
N ILE A 15 -1.03 -14.94 12.82
CA ILE A 15 -1.04 -15.78 11.62
C ILE A 15 -0.29 -17.08 11.94
N THR A 16 -0.86 -18.23 11.60
CA THR A 16 -0.14 -19.51 11.74
C THR A 16 0.91 -19.63 10.64
N SER A 17 2.16 -19.24 10.94
CA SER A 17 3.31 -19.37 10.05
C SER A 17 4.61 -19.53 10.87
N THR A 18 5.71 -19.86 10.20
CA THR A 18 7.03 -20.05 10.80
C THR A 18 7.62 -18.75 11.39
N ASN A 19 7.19 -17.59 10.89
CA ASN A 19 7.68 -16.28 11.30
C ASN A 19 6.51 -15.29 11.42
N SER A 20 5.79 -15.34 12.54
CA SER A 20 4.71 -14.40 12.83
C SER A 20 4.74 -13.94 14.28
N THR A 21 4.31 -12.70 14.48
CA THR A 21 4.08 -12.08 15.77
C THR A 21 2.59 -11.89 16.03
N VAL A 22 2.22 -11.59 17.27
CA VAL A 22 0.85 -11.21 17.60
C VAL A 22 0.60 -9.79 17.11
N GLY A 23 -0.40 -9.64 16.23
CA GLY A 23 -0.94 -8.36 15.78
C GLY A 23 -2.25 -8.04 16.51
N HIS A 24 -2.78 -6.85 16.25
CA HIS A 24 -4.10 -6.44 16.74
C HIS A 24 -4.77 -5.49 15.76
N PHE A 25 -6.10 -5.47 15.77
CA PHE A 25 -6.92 -4.53 15.01
C PHE A 25 -8.14 -4.11 15.84
N LEU A 26 -8.73 -2.97 15.48
CA LEU A 26 -10.00 -2.49 16.02
C LEU A 26 -11.14 -2.96 15.11
N SER A 27 -12.14 -3.65 15.65
CA SER A 27 -13.33 -4.01 14.87
C SER A 27 -14.17 -2.77 14.52
N PRO A 28 -14.93 -2.80 13.40
CA PRO A 28 -15.75 -1.65 12.99
C PRO A 28 -16.76 -1.21 14.06
N ARG A 29 -17.07 0.09 14.06
CA ARG A 29 -18.16 0.68 14.83
C ARG A 29 -19.52 0.17 14.33
N PRO A 30 -20.58 0.21 15.16
CA PRO A 30 -21.92 -0.13 14.69
C PRO A 30 -22.40 0.86 13.63
N ALA A 31 -23.22 0.40 12.68
CA ALA A 31 -23.82 1.29 11.69
C ALA A 31 -24.68 2.37 12.38
N GLY A 32 -24.54 3.62 11.97
CA GLY A 32 -25.24 4.76 12.58
C GLY A 32 -24.57 5.35 13.82
N ASP A 33 -23.36 4.89 14.18
CA ASP A 33 -22.54 5.58 15.19
C ASP A 33 -22.30 7.05 14.78
N THR A 34 -22.51 7.98 15.72
CA THR A 34 -22.41 9.43 15.51
C THR A 34 -21.11 10.01 16.06
N GLY A 35 -20.26 9.19 16.68
CA GLY A 35 -18.95 9.59 17.15
C GLY A 35 -18.04 9.99 16.00
N ALA A 36 -17.21 11.01 16.22
CA ALA A 36 -16.21 11.41 15.23
C ALA A 36 -15.26 10.24 14.91
N PHE A 37 -14.86 10.14 13.64
CA PHE A 37 -13.88 9.19 13.15
C PHE A 37 -13.09 9.84 12.01
N SER A 38 -11.91 9.27 11.75
CA SER A 38 -11.04 9.66 10.63
C SER A 38 -10.72 8.43 9.82
N PHE A 39 -10.61 8.62 8.50
CA PHE A 39 -10.12 7.60 7.58
C PHE A 39 -9.21 8.26 6.54
N ASN A 40 -8.34 7.48 5.92
CA ASN A 40 -7.51 7.97 4.82
C ASN A 40 -8.03 7.45 3.48
N ALA A 41 -8.04 8.32 2.48
CA ALA A 41 -8.17 7.95 1.08
C ALA A 41 -6.81 8.17 0.40
N VAL A 42 -6.28 7.12 -0.21
CA VAL A 42 -5.03 7.14 -0.97
C VAL A 42 -5.28 6.49 -2.32
N ILE A 43 -4.53 6.86 -3.35
CA ILE A 43 -4.67 6.31 -4.70
C ILE A 43 -3.32 6.47 -5.41
N ASP A 44 -3.07 5.68 -6.45
CA ASP A 44 -1.89 5.83 -7.31
C ASP A 44 -0.57 5.77 -6.50
N LEU A 45 -0.47 4.85 -5.53
CA LEU A 45 0.66 4.85 -4.58
C LEU A 45 1.97 4.41 -5.24
N GLY A 46 1.94 3.25 -5.89
CA GLY A 46 3.13 2.56 -6.40
C GLY A 46 4.06 2.01 -5.31
N VAL A 47 4.95 1.12 -5.74
CA VAL A 47 6.02 0.58 -4.89
C VAL A 47 7.16 1.60 -4.72
N TYR A 48 7.73 1.67 -3.52
CA TYR A 48 8.96 2.45 -3.30
C TYR A 48 10.19 1.54 -3.32
N GLY A 49 11.29 1.94 -3.95
CA GLY A 49 12.52 1.14 -4.05
C GLY A 49 12.91 0.85 -5.50
N ALA A 50 13.87 -0.05 -5.70
CA ALA A 50 14.59 -0.25 -6.97
C ALA A 50 13.68 -0.48 -8.19
N ASP A 51 12.51 -1.09 -7.98
CA ASP A 51 11.53 -1.41 -9.02
C ASP A 51 10.42 -0.38 -9.21
N GLY A 52 10.31 0.61 -8.32
CA GLY A 52 9.30 1.66 -8.43
C GLY A 52 9.91 3.04 -8.26
N TYR A 53 9.37 3.83 -7.33
CA TYR A 53 9.92 5.13 -7.00
C TYR A 53 11.22 4.97 -6.21
N THR A 54 12.35 5.25 -6.87
CA THR A 54 13.67 5.30 -6.23
C THR A 54 14.01 6.73 -5.82
N ILE A 55 14.92 6.85 -4.85
CA ILE A 55 15.57 8.11 -4.49
C ILE A 55 16.58 8.47 -5.60
N ALA A 56 16.08 8.84 -6.77
CA ALA A 56 16.87 9.53 -7.78
C ALA A 56 16.06 10.76 -8.21
N SER A 57 16.53 11.93 -7.79
CA SER A 57 15.87 13.20 -8.08
C SER A 57 15.64 13.36 -9.58
N ASN A 58 14.39 13.28 -10.04
CA ASN A 58 14.05 13.76 -11.37
C ASN A 58 14.02 15.29 -11.33
N LYS A 59 15.08 15.91 -11.87
CA LYS A 59 15.24 17.37 -11.93
C LYS A 59 14.29 18.07 -12.91
N ALA A 60 13.50 17.33 -13.70
CA ALA A 60 12.71 17.90 -14.79
C ALA A 60 11.28 18.34 -14.42
N LYS A 61 10.80 18.09 -13.19
CA LYS A 61 9.40 18.39 -12.80
C LYS A 61 9.21 19.12 -11.46
N ARG A 62 10.26 19.65 -10.84
CA ARG A 62 10.16 20.41 -9.58
C ARG A 62 10.33 21.91 -9.83
N ASP A 63 9.38 22.52 -10.55
CA ASP A 63 9.30 23.97 -10.58
C ASP A 63 8.66 24.47 -9.27
N THR A 64 9.43 25.22 -8.50
CA THR A 64 9.10 26.05 -7.32
C THR A 64 8.92 25.42 -5.93
N ILE A 65 8.80 24.10 -5.76
CA ILE A 65 8.71 23.50 -4.40
C ILE A 65 10.12 23.24 -3.84
N PRO A 66 10.46 23.70 -2.61
CA PRO A 66 11.73 23.38 -1.98
C PRO A 66 12.00 21.87 -2.02
N MET A 67 13.20 21.50 -2.48
CA MET A 67 13.61 20.10 -2.57
C MET A 67 13.61 19.47 -1.18
N ILE A 68 12.54 18.72 -0.86
CA ILE A 68 12.51 17.83 0.30
C ILE A 68 13.26 16.55 -0.11
N ASP A 69 14.24 16.17 0.70
CA ASP A 69 15.00 14.93 0.56
C ASP A 69 14.04 13.72 0.66
N PRO A 70 13.97 12.84 -0.36
CA PRO A 70 13.11 11.67 -0.31
C PRO A 70 13.69 10.60 0.62
N SER A 71 13.42 10.69 1.92
CA SER A 71 13.64 9.55 2.84
C SER A 71 12.46 8.57 2.79
N LEU A 72 12.67 7.29 3.11
CA LEU A 72 11.57 6.31 3.27
C LEU A 72 10.47 6.81 4.23
N ASN A 73 10.84 7.62 5.23
CA ASN A 73 9.93 8.26 6.18
C ASN A 73 9.06 9.38 5.57
N HIS A 74 9.38 9.83 4.35
CA HIS A 74 8.63 10.87 3.64
C HIS A 74 7.67 10.32 2.58
N THR A 75 7.53 9.00 2.47
CA THR A 75 6.54 8.36 1.59
C THR A 75 5.13 8.46 2.18
N THR A 76 4.10 8.40 1.34
CA THR A 76 2.70 8.32 1.80
C THR A 76 2.49 7.10 2.69
N ILE A 77 3.09 5.95 2.34
CA ILE A 77 3.08 4.72 3.16
C ILE A 77 3.74 4.98 4.53
N GLY A 78 4.91 5.63 4.55
CA GLY A 78 5.58 6.00 5.79
C GLY A 78 4.74 6.94 6.66
N ARG A 79 4.00 7.87 6.06
CA ARG A 79 3.06 8.74 6.79
C ARG A 79 1.90 7.96 7.38
N LEU A 80 1.27 7.06 6.61
CA LEU A 80 0.21 6.18 7.11
C LEU A 80 0.69 5.33 8.29
N ALA A 81 1.92 4.82 8.25
CA ALA A 81 2.49 4.04 9.35
C ALA A 81 2.78 4.92 10.59
N ASN A 82 3.25 6.15 10.41
CA ASN A 82 3.56 7.06 11.52
C ASN A 82 2.31 7.63 12.22
N THR A 83 1.21 7.79 11.49
CA THR A 83 -0.08 8.29 12.03
C THR A 83 -1.10 7.18 12.25
N ILE A 84 -0.63 5.94 12.38
CA ILE A 84 -1.46 4.73 12.42
C ILE A 84 -2.56 4.78 13.49
N ASP A 85 -2.36 5.50 14.60
CA ASP A 85 -3.35 5.60 15.67
C ASP A 85 -4.38 6.72 15.47
N ASP A 86 -4.23 7.55 14.43
CA ASP A 86 -5.06 8.75 14.17
C ASP A 86 -6.27 8.47 13.25
N TYR A 87 -6.38 7.28 12.68
CA TYR A 87 -7.44 6.90 11.74
C TYR A 87 -7.87 5.44 11.92
N GLU A 88 -9.07 5.10 11.43
CA GLU A 88 -9.67 3.79 11.66
C GLU A 88 -9.51 2.81 10.49
N PHE A 89 -9.53 3.31 9.26
CA PHE A 89 -9.38 2.50 8.05
C PHE A 89 -8.79 3.31 6.89
N VAL A 90 -8.41 2.61 5.84
CA VAL A 90 -7.90 3.19 4.59
C VAL A 90 -8.76 2.72 3.42
N VAL A 91 -9.02 3.62 2.48
CA VAL A 91 -9.60 3.30 1.17
C VAL A 91 -8.56 3.60 0.09
N HIS A 92 -8.34 2.64 -0.80
CA HIS A 92 -7.40 2.71 -1.90
C HIS A 92 -8.06 2.28 -3.22
N PRO A 93 -8.68 3.22 -3.96
CA PRO A 93 -9.47 2.90 -5.13
C PRO A 93 -8.62 2.81 -6.41
N GLY A 94 -7.65 1.89 -6.43
CA GLY A 94 -6.91 1.52 -7.63
C GLY A 94 -5.48 2.04 -7.71
N ASP A 95 -4.75 1.45 -8.66
CA ASP A 95 -3.37 1.72 -9.01
C ASP A 95 -2.44 1.53 -7.80
N LEU A 96 -2.37 0.27 -7.35
CA LEU A 96 -1.73 -0.15 -6.13
C LEU A 96 -0.20 -0.05 -6.26
N ALA A 97 0.41 -1.01 -6.96
CA ALA A 97 1.85 -1.20 -6.96
C ALA A 97 2.52 -0.70 -8.25
N TYR A 98 1.75 -0.52 -9.34
CA TYR A 98 2.27 -0.35 -10.70
C TYR A 98 3.25 -1.48 -11.07
N ALA A 99 2.88 -2.72 -10.75
CA ALA A 99 3.74 -3.88 -10.97
C ALA A 99 3.84 -4.27 -12.45
N ASP A 100 2.87 -3.84 -13.23
CA ASP A 100 2.80 -4.01 -14.67
C ASP A 100 3.86 -3.25 -15.45
N ASP A 101 4.25 -2.07 -14.96
CA ASP A 101 5.36 -1.26 -15.46
C ASP A 101 6.75 -1.97 -15.36
N TRP A 102 6.82 -3.23 -14.90
CA TRP A 102 8.06 -3.98 -14.71
C TRP A 102 8.98 -3.93 -15.95
N LEU A 103 8.40 -4.00 -17.15
CA LEU A 103 9.12 -4.02 -18.43
C LEU A 103 9.78 -2.66 -18.75
N LEU A 104 9.32 -1.57 -18.14
CA LEU A 104 9.93 -0.24 -18.27
C LEU A 104 11.24 -0.12 -17.47
N LYS A 105 11.58 -1.10 -16.64
CA LYS A 105 12.85 -1.14 -15.89
C LYS A 105 13.85 -2.03 -16.62
N PRO A 106 14.98 -1.47 -17.14
CA PRO A 106 15.96 -2.26 -17.90
C PRO A 106 16.49 -3.50 -17.17
N LYS A 107 16.55 -3.47 -15.84
CA LYS A 107 17.00 -4.60 -15.02
C LYS A 107 16.04 -5.79 -15.01
N ASN A 108 14.76 -5.58 -15.32
CA ASN A 108 13.69 -6.59 -15.27
C ASN A 108 13.32 -7.13 -16.66
N LEU A 109 14.03 -6.70 -17.72
CA LEU A 109 13.71 -6.97 -19.12
C LEU A 109 13.57 -8.48 -19.44
N PHE A 110 14.24 -9.33 -18.67
CA PHE A 110 14.26 -10.79 -18.87
C PHE A 110 13.56 -11.58 -17.75
N ASP A 111 12.93 -10.89 -16.80
CA ASP A 111 12.36 -11.50 -15.59
C ASP A 111 10.84 -11.69 -15.68
N GLY A 112 10.16 -11.00 -16.60
CA GLY A 112 8.76 -11.29 -16.93
C GLY A 112 7.82 -11.24 -15.73
N THR A 113 7.04 -12.31 -15.56
CA THR A 113 6.09 -12.48 -14.45
C THR A 113 6.76 -12.51 -13.07
N ASP A 114 8.04 -12.87 -12.99
CA ASP A 114 8.77 -12.91 -11.72
C ASP A 114 9.07 -11.48 -11.23
N ALA A 115 9.35 -10.55 -12.14
CA ALA A 115 9.49 -9.13 -11.80
C ALA A 115 8.17 -8.53 -11.32
N TYR A 116 7.06 -8.83 -12.01
CA TYR A 116 5.73 -8.42 -11.58
C TYR A 116 5.43 -8.92 -10.15
N ALA A 117 5.63 -10.21 -9.90
CA ALA A 117 5.39 -10.82 -8.60
C ALA A 117 6.28 -10.20 -7.50
N ALA A 118 7.56 -9.97 -7.79
CA ALA A 118 8.50 -9.35 -6.86
C ALA A 118 8.08 -7.92 -6.48
N ILE A 119 7.58 -7.12 -7.43
CA ILE A 119 7.07 -5.77 -7.18
C ILE A 119 5.85 -5.79 -6.28
N ILE A 120 4.89 -6.69 -6.56
CA ILE A 120 3.69 -6.86 -5.73
C ILE A 120 4.06 -7.27 -4.30
N GLU A 121 4.95 -8.24 -4.14
CA GLU A 121 5.42 -8.69 -2.83
C GLU A 121 6.09 -7.56 -2.05
N GLN A 122 6.93 -6.76 -2.71
CA GLN A 122 7.58 -5.61 -2.11
C GLN A 122 6.54 -4.55 -1.67
N PHE A 123 5.55 -4.26 -2.50
CA PHE A 123 4.48 -3.31 -2.17
C PHE A 123 3.65 -3.77 -0.97
N PHE A 124 3.23 -5.04 -0.93
CA PHE A 124 2.50 -5.56 0.23
C PHE A 124 3.35 -5.65 1.49
N GLY A 125 4.66 -5.92 1.36
CA GLY A 125 5.61 -5.81 2.47
C GLY A 125 5.66 -4.40 3.06
N GLN A 126 5.60 -3.36 2.22
CA GLN A 126 5.55 -1.96 2.66
C GLN A 126 4.23 -1.59 3.33
N LEU A 127 3.12 -2.15 2.88
CA LEU A 127 1.80 -1.92 3.47
C LEU A 127 1.53 -2.74 4.73
N ALA A 128 2.23 -3.85 4.95
CA ALA A 128 1.97 -4.79 6.05
C ALA A 128 1.85 -4.14 7.45
N PRO A 129 2.67 -3.13 7.84
CA PRO A 129 2.53 -2.46 9.13
C PRO A 129 1.19 -1.72 9.31
N ILE A 130 0.55 -1.33 8.20
CA ILE A 130 -0.73 -0.61 8.18
C ILE A 130 -1.88 -1.62 8.05
N SER A 131 -1.86 -2.46 7.01
CA SER A 131 -2.94 -3.41 6.72
C SER A 131 -3.08 -4.53 7.77
N GLY A 132 -2.01 -4.81 8.52
CA GLY A 132 -2.07 -5.67 9.70
C GLY A 132 -2.79 -5.05 10.91
N ARG A 133 -2.97 -3.73 10.95
CA ARG A 133 -3.62 -3.03 12.07
C ARG A 133 -4.94 -2.37 11.71
N LYS A 134 -5.14 -2.04 10.44
CA LYS A 134 -6.28 -1.28 9.93
C LYS A 134 -6.93 -2.00 8.76
N PRO A 135 -8.27 -2.05 8.70
CA PRO A 135 -8.96 -2.41 7.47
C PRO A 135 -8.46 -1.53 6.31
N TYR A 136 -7.98 -2.18 5.26
CA TYR A 136 -7.44 -1.53 4.07
C TYR A 136 -8.27 -1.98 2.87
N MET A 137 -9.21 -1.12 2.47
CA MET A 137 -10.21 -1.43 1.44
C MET A 137 -9.66 -1.03 0.08
N VAL A 138 -9.57 -1.98 -0.85
CA VAL A 138 -9.00 -1.75 -2.19
C VAL A 138 -10.08 -1.82 -3.28
N GLY A 139 -9.89 -1.05 -4.36
CA GLY A 139 -10.55 -1.24 -5.64
C GLY A 139 -9.51 -1.44 -6.75
N PRO A 140 -9.86 -2.04 -7.89
CA PRO A 140 -8.94 -2.16 -9.02
C PRO A 140 -8.83 -0.84 -9.79
N GLY A 141 -7.62 -0.45 -10.17
CA GLY A 141 -7.36 0.60 -11.17
C GLY A 141 -7.04 0.01 -12.54
N ASN A 142 -6.60 0.85 -13.49
CA ASN A 142 -6.16 0.34 -14.79
C ASN A 142 -4.86 -0.48 -14.66
N HIS A 143 -4.01 -0.17 -13.68
CA HIS A 143 -2.77 -0.91 -13.41
C HIS A 143 -2.99 -2.27 -12.71
N GLU A 144 -4.23 -2.57 -12.28
CA GLU A 144 -4.64 -3.93 -11.83
C GLU A 144 -5.50 -4.65 -12.86
N ALA A 145 -5.99 -3.95 -13.89
CA ALA A 145 -6.95 -4.44 -14.87
C ALA A 145 -6.35 -4.61 -16.27
N ASN A 146 -5.03 -4.63 -16.39
CA ASN A 146 -4.41 -4.85 -17.68
C ASN A 146 -4.46 -6.33 -18.11
N CYS A 147 -4.58 -6.55 -19.42
CA CYS A 147 -4.37 -7.87 -20.03
C CYS A 147 -3.02 -7.92 -20.75
N GLN A 148 -2.48 -6.76 -21.15
CA GLN A 148 -1.21 -6.56 -21.84
C GLN A 148 -0.89 -5.05 -21.86
N GLU A 149 0.34 -4.64 -21.51
CA GLU A 149 0.74 -3.21 -21.51
C GLU A 149 1.50 -2.77 -22.76
N ILE A 150 2.26 -3.67 -23.40
CA ILE A 150 2.97 -3.35 -24.64
C ILE A 150 2.28 -4.04 -25.82
N PRO A 151 1.66 -3.27 -26.75
CA PRO A 151 0.92 -3.83 -27.89
C PRO A 151 1.81 -4.43 -29.01
N TYR A 152 3.10 -4.66 -28.77
CA TYR A 152 4.09 -5.08 -29.77
C TYR A 152 4.91 -6.33 -29.40
N VAL A 153 4.48 -7.09 -28.39
CA VAL A 153 4.90 -8.50 -28.20
C VAL A 153 3.75 -9.42 -28.57
#